data_AF-Q1YVT6-F1
#
_entry.id   AF-Q1YVT6-F1
#
_cell.length_a   1.000
_cell.length_b   1.000
_cell.length_c   1.000
_cell.angle_alpha   90.00
_cell.angle_beta   90.00
_cell.angle_gamma   90.00
#
_symmetry.space_group_name_H-M   'P 1'
#
loop_
_entity.id
_entity.type
_entity.pdbx_description
1 polymer ?
#
loop_
_entity_poly.entity_id
_entity_poly.type
_entity_poly.pdbx_seq_one_letter_code
_entity_poly.pdbx_strand_id
1 'polypeptide(L)'
;MESKLKHLEFIQNVITRMNSNSFLIKGWAITLISALFALAAKDANIQYVLITYIVIPIFWMLDGFFISQERQYRKLYEEVCLKRESEIDFSMNASKFSSGRNSWSSGILSKTLFPFYGITVAVTVIVMFFIGG
;
A
#
# COMPACT_ATOMS: atom_id res chain seq x y z
N MET A 1 -28.63 -18.33 -5.61
CA MET A 1 -27.27 -18.44 -5.03
C MET A 1 -26.23 -17.81 -5.96
N GLU A 2 -26.52 -17.73 -7.26
CA GLU A 2 -25.64 -17.17 -8.27
C GLU A 2 -25.31 -15.68 -8.05
N SER A 3 -26.30 -14.86 -7.67
CA SER A 3 -26.08 -13.42 -7.45
C SER A 3 -25.11 -13.18 -6.30
N LYS A 4 -25.28 -13.91 -5.19
CA LYS A 4 -24.37 -13.81 -4.05
C LYS A 4 -22.96 -14.23 -4.42
N LEU A 5 -22.80 -15.38 -5.07
CA LEU A 5 -21.48 -15.86 -5.51
C LEU A 5 -20.81 -14.85 -6.45
N LYS A 6 -21.56 -14.27 -7.38
CA LYS A 6 -21.04 -13.25 -8.31
C LYS A 6 -20.63 -11.97 -7.60
N HIS A 7 -21.41 -11.50 -6.62
CA HIS A 7 -21.06 -10.32 -5.84
C HIS A 7 -19.79 -10.55 -5.01
N LEU A 8 -19.67 -11.71 -4.36
CA LEU A 8 -18.45 -12.10 -3.64
C LEU A 8 -17.23 -12.17 -4.58
N GLU A 9 -17.39 -12.70 -5.79
CA GLU A 9 -16.33 -12.72 -6.81
C GLU A 9 -15.88 -11.30 -7.18
N PHE A 10 -16.81 -10.35 -7.39
CA PHE A 10 -16.46 -8.96 -7.67
C PHE A 10 -15.70 -8.29 -6.52
N ILE A 11 -16.11 -8.54 -5.27
CA ILE A 11 -15.40 -8.02 -4.10
C ILE A 11 -14.00 -8.64 -3.99
N GLN A 12 -13.89 -9.95 -4.20
CA GLN A 12 -12.60 -10.66 -4.19
C GLN A 12 -11.65 -10.12 -5.27
N ASN A 13 -12.15 -9.80 -6.46
CA ASN A 13 -11.35 -9.18 -7.52
C ASN A 13 -10.78 -7.82 -7.09
N VAL A 14 -11.54 -7.02 -6.34
CA VAL A 14 -11.03 -5.76 -5.78
C VAL A 14 -9.97 -6.00 -4.72
N ILE A 15 -10.17 -6.97 -3.81
CA ILE A 15 -9.18 -7.35 -2.79
C ILE A 15 -7.87 -7.78 -3.45
N THR A 16 -7.93 -8.64 -4.47
CA THR A 16 -6.76 -9.08 -5.23
C THR A 16 -6.03 -7.90 -5.88
N ARG A 17 -6.77 -6.96 -6.49
CA ARG A 17 -6.18 -5.74 -7.06
C ARG A 17 -5.49 -4.86 -6.02
N MET A 18 -6.04 -4.71 -4.81
CA MET A 18 -5.41 -3.92 -3.74
C MET A 18 -4.10 -4.56 -3.28
N ASN A 19 -4.07 -5.89 -3.12
CA ASN A 19 -2.85 -6.63 -2.81
C ASN A 19 -1.78 -6.46 -3.92
N SER A 20 -2.18 -6.63 -5.19
CA SER A 20 -1.27 -6.41 -6.32
C SER A 20 -0.73 -4.98 -6.38
N ASN A 21 -1.58 -3.98 -6.16
CA ASN A 21 -1.15 -2.58 -6.14
C ASN A 21 -0.17 -2.30 -4.99
N SER A 22 -0.45 -2.79 -3.77
CA SER A 22 0.47 -2.69 -2.63
C SER A 22 1.84 -3.29 -2.95
N PHE A 23 1.88 -4.46 -3.59
CA PHE A 23 3.14 -5.06 -4.02
C PHE A 23 3.86 -4.22 -5.09
N LEU A 24 3.13 -3.73 -6.10
CA LEU A 24 3.69 -2.95 -7.20
C LEU A 24 4.34 -1.65 -6.72
N ILE A 25 3.68 -0.91 -5.83
CA ILE A 25 4.25 0.36 -5.34
C ILE A 25 5.50 0.16 -4.49
N LYS A 26 5.64 -0.99 -3.79
CA LYS A 26 6.88 -1.35 -3.10
C LYS A 26 8.01 -1.56 -4.10
N GLY A 27 7.73 -2.27 -5.20
CA GLY A 27 8.66 -2.42 -6.32
C GLY A 27 9.09 -1.06 -6.88
N TRP A 28 8.14 -0.19 -7.20
CA TRP A 28 8.42 1.16 -7.72
C TRP A 28 9.20 2.04 -6.74
N ALA A 29 8.93 1.93 -5.43
CA ALA A 29 9.72 2.63 -4.42
C ALA A 29 11.20 2.22 -4.49
N ILE A 30 11.49 0.91 -4.50
CA ILE A 30 12.87 0.39 -4.60
C ILE A 30 13.52 0.79 -5.93
N THR A 31 12.82 0.69 -7.05
CA THR A 31 13.34 1.11 -8.36
C THR A 31 13.74 2.58 -8.37
N LEU A 32 12.85 3.47 -7.90
CA LEU A 32 13.12 4.91 -7.91
C LEU A 32 14.24 5.30 -6.95
N ILE A 33 14.26 4.72 -5.75
CA ILE A 33 15.33 4.96 -4.77
C ILE A 33 16.67 4.46 -5.28
N SER A 34 16.72 3.28 -5.90
CA SER A 34 17.95 2.73 -6.48
C SER A 34 18.47 3.61 -7.63
N ALA A 35 17.58 4.13 -8.47
CA ALA A 35 17.95 5.06 -9.53
C ALA A 35 18.53 6.38 -8.97
N LEU A 36 17.93 6.91 -7.90
CA LEU A 36 18.44 8.11 -7.21
C LEU A 36 19.81 7.86 -6.57
N PHE A 37 20.04 6.68 -5.98
CA PHE A 37 21.35 6.31 -5.46
C PHE A 37 22.40 6.18 -6.57
N ALA A 38 22.04 5.57 -7.71
CA ALA A 38 22.94 5.46 -8.85
C ALA A 38 23.33 6.84 -9.40
N LEU A 39 22.39 7.78 -9.48
CA LEU A 39 22.66 9.18 -9.85
C LEU A 39 23.54 9.89 -8.83
N ALA A 40 23.25 9.73 -7.53
CA ALA A 40 24.06 10.31 -6.46
C ALA A 40 25.52 9.84 -6.52
N ALA A 41 25.74 8.56 -6.76
CA ALA A 41 27.08 7.98 -6.87
C ALA A 41 27.81 8.43 -8.14
N LYS A 42 27.10 8.53 -9.28
CA LYS A 42 27.67 8.94 -10.56
C LYS A 42 28.14 10.40 -10.55
N ASP A 43 27.31 11.30 -10.05
CA ASP A 43 27.56 12.74 -10.08
C ASP A 43 28.20 13.26 -8.79
N ALA A 44 28.53 12.37 -7.84
CA ALA A 44 28.99 12.69 -6.48
C ALA A 44 28.11 13.74 -5.77
N ASN A 45 26.81 13.77 -6.09
CA ASN A 45 25.89 14.78 -5.62
C ASN A 45 24.89 14.19 -4.63
N ILE A 46 25.14 14.46 -3.35
CA ILE A 46 24.31 14.02 -2.23
C ILE A 46 22.86 14.55 -2.29
N GLN A 47 22.61 15.62 -3.06
CA GLN A 47 21.26 16.18 -3.22
C GLN A 47 20.29 15.17 -3.82
N TYR A 48 20.76 14.24 -4.68
CA TYR A 48 19.90 13.17 -5.20
C TYR A 48 19.44 12.19 -4.12
N VAL A 49 20.27 11.94 -3.10
CA VAL A 49 19.87 11.13 -1.94
C VAL A 49 18.79 11.88 -1.14
N LEU A 50 18.86 13.20 -1.01
CA LEU A 50 17.86 13.98 -0.28
C LEU A 50 16.44 13.83 -0.86
N ILE A 51 16.32 13.64 -2.17
CA ILE A 51 15.02 13.41 -2.84
C ILE A 51 14.34 12.14 -2.32
N THR A 52 15.12 11.12 -1.94
CA THR A 52 14.56 9.86 -1.43
C THR A 52 13.78 10.05 -0.12
N TYR A 53 14.11 11.06 0.69
CA TYR A 53 13.35 11.40 1.91
C TYR A 53 11.94 11.94 1.62
N ILE A 54 11.68 12.40 0.38
CA ILE A 54 10.34 12.78 -0.07
C ILE A 54 9.64 11.57 -0.70
N VAL A 55 10.36 10.80 -1.51
CA VAL A 55 9.84 9.63 -2.20
C VAL A 55 9.34 8.56 -1.21
N ILE A 56 10.14 8.23 -0.20
CA ILE A 56 9.82 7.16 0.76
C ILE A 56 8.48 7.39 1.47
N PRO A 57 8.22 8.56 2.11
CA PRO A 57 6.93 8.83 2.74
C PRO A 57 5.75 8.78 1.78
N ILE A 58 5.89 9.28 0.55
CA ILE A 58 4.81 9.24 -0.45
C ILE A 58 4.42 7.80 -0.77
N PHE A 59 5.40 6.95 -1.08
CA PHE A 59 5.14 5.54 -1.34
C PHE A 59 4.56 4.83 -0.12
N TRP A 60 5.05 5.12 1.09
CA TRP A 60 4.51 4.56 2.33
C TRP A 60 3.04 4.96 2.55
N MET A 61 2.69 6.24 2.36
CA MET A 61 1.31 6.70 2.49
C MET A 61 0.38 6.01 1.49
N LEU A 62 0.81 5.86 0.24
CA LEU A 62 0.05 5.14 -0.79
C LEU A 62 -0.12 3.66 -0.46
N ASP A 63 0.89 3.03 0.13
CA ASP A 63 0.81 1.64 0.58
C ASP A 63 -0.16 1.45 1.74
N GLY A 64 -0.12 2.38 2.69
CA GLY A 64 -1.13 2.47 3.74
C GLY A 64 -2.54 2.60 3.18
N PHE A 65 -2.72 3.35 2.08
CA PHE A 65 -4.00 3.48 1.41
C PHE A 65 -4.48 2.13 0.85
N PHE A 66 -3.67 1.41 0.08
CA PHE A 66 -4.08 0.12 -0.49
C PHE A 66 -4.40 -0.92 0.60
N ILE A 67 -3.62 -0.97 1.68
CA ILE A 67 -3.92 -1.84 2.83
C ILE A 67 -5.26 -1.45 3.48
N SER A 68 -5.53 -0.16 3.66
CA SER A 68 -6.78 0.30 4.27
C SER A 68 -7.99 -0.04 3.41
N GLN A 69 -7.89 0.13 2.08
CA GLN A 69 -8.93 -0.24 1.14
C GLN A 69 -9.16 -1.75 1.12
N GLU A 70 -8.09 -2.55 1.09
CA GLU A 70 -8.19 -4.01 1.16
C GLU A 70 -8.98 -4.45 2.40
N ARG A 71 -8.69 -3.87 3.57
CA ARG A 71 -9.41 -4.17 4.83
C ARG A 71 -10.89 -3.79 4.76
N GLN A 72 -11.22 -2.66 4.15
CA GLN A 72 -12.62 -2.25 3.93
C GLN A 72 -13.36 -3.25 3.03
N TYR A 73 -12.75 -3.67 1.93
CA TYR A 73 -13.36 -4.65 1.02
C TYR A 73 -13.47 -6.05 1.64
N ARG A 74 -12.51 -6.46 2.50
CA ARG A 74 -12.64 -7.68 3.30
C ARG A 74 -13.87 -7.63 4.23
N LYS A 75 -14.15 -6.46 4.84
CA LYS A 75 -15.37 -6.27 5.63
C LYS A 75 -16.65 -6.27 4.81
N LEU A 76 -16.62 -5.69 3.61
CA LEU A 76 -17.74 -5.79 2.67
C LEU A 76 -17.99 -7.24 2.25
N TYR A 77 -16.93 -8.02 2.01
CA TYR A 77 -17.02 -9.44 1.70
C TYR A 77 -17.68 -10.21 2.86
N GLU A 78 -17.22 -10.00 4.10
CA GLU A 78 -17.81 -10.60 5.30
C GLU A 78 -19.31 -10.27 5.44
N GLU A 79 -19.71 -9.01 5.17
CA GLU A 79 -21.12 -8.61 5.23
C GLU A 79 -21.96 -9.32 4.17
N VAL A 80 -21.50 -9.37 2.91
CA VAL A 80 -22.23 -10.03 1.82
C VAL A 80 -22.31 -11.55 2.05
N CYS A 81 -21.31 -12.16 2.67
CA CYS A 81 -21.37 -13.57 3.08
C CYS A 81 -22.53 -13.87 4.03
N LEU A 82 -22.97 -12.90 4.85
CA LEU A 82 -24.07 -13.07 5.80
C LEU A 82 -25.44 -12.75 5.19
N LYS A 83 -25.51 -12.02 4.07
CA LYS A 83 -26.77 -11.69 3.38
C LYS A 83 -27.46 -12.93 2.77
N ARG A 84 -28.79 -12.87 2.71
CA ARG A 84 -29.60 -13.82 1.93
C ARG A 84 -29.52 -13.49 0.44
N GLU A 85 -29.79 -14.49 -0.41
CA GLU A 85 -29.75 -14.29 -1.88
C GLU A 85 -30.65 -13.15 -2.37
N SER A 86 -31.84 -13.00 -1.76
CA SER A 86 -32.81 -11.96 -2.11
C SER A 86 -32.38 -10.54 -1.70
N GLU A 87 -31.31 -10.41 -0.90
CA GLU A 87 -30.81 -9.13 -0.37
C GLU A 87 -29.54 -8.66 -1.09
N ILE A 88 -29.08 -9.41 -2.10
CA ILE A 88 -27.90 -9.07 -2.87
C ILE A 88 -28.22 -7.88 -3.77
N ASP A 89 -27.55 -6.78 -3.50
CA ASP A 89 -27.73 -5.47 -4.13
C ASP A 89 -26.57 -5.08 -5.07
N PHE A 90 -25.53 -5.93 -5.15
CA PHE A 90 -24.30 -5.67 -5.91
C PHE A 90 -23.59 -4.36 -5.54
N SER A 91 -23.87 -3.79 -4.36
CA SER A 91 -23.21 -2.57 -3.92
C SER A 91 -21.71 -2.81 -3.70
N MET A 92 -20.87 -1.99 -4.33
CA MET A 92 -19.42 -2.01 -4.18
C MET A 92 -18.90 -0.93 -3.23
N ASN A 93 -19.79 -0.27 -2.48
CA ASN A 93 -19.42 0.80 -1.58
C ASN A 93 -18.89 0.26 -0.23
N ALA A 94 -17.57 0.13 -0.13
CA ALA A 94 -16.90 -0.29 1.10
C ALA A 94 -16.62 0.86 2.09
N SER A 95 -16.93 2.12 1.75
CA SER A 95 -16.55 3.30 2.55
C SER A 95 -17.15 3.32 3.95
N LYS A 96 -18.30 2.66 4.16
CA LYS A 96 -18.89 2.48 5.50
C LYS A 96 -17.99 1.73 6.48
N PHE A 97 -16.99 0.99 5.97
CA PHE A 97 -16.03 0.27 6.78
C PHE A 97 -14.71 1.03 6.99
N SER A 98 -14.61 2.31 6.62
CA SER A 98 -13.37 3.11 6.65
C SER A 98 -12.90 3.57 8.05
N SER A 99 -13.45 3.00 9.13
CA SER A 99 -13.15 3.40 10.51
C SER A 99 -12.23 2.40 11.25
N GLY A 100 -11.68 2.85 12.38
CA GLY A 100 -10.85 2.00 13.25
C GLY A 100 -9.65 1.39 12.53
N ARG A 101 -9.52 0.06 12.56
CA ARG A 101 -8.39 -0.64 11.92
C ARG A 101 -8.35 -0.54 10.39
N ASN A 102 -9.46 -0.15 9.77
CA ASN A 102 -9.60 -0.05 8.32
C ASN A 102 -9.40 1.39 7.81
N SER A 103 -9.19 2.33 8.72
CA SER A 103 -8.85 3.70 8.37
C SER A 103 -7.49 3.79 7.68
N TRP A 104 -7.31 4.83 6.87
CA TRP A 104 -6.07 5.05 6.15
C TRP A 104 -4.87 5.22 7.09
N SER A 105 -5.03 5.94 8.19
CA SER A 105 -3.98 6.10 9.22
C SER A 105 -3.55 4.76 9.83
N SER A 106 -4.50 3.85 10.11
CA SER A 106 -4.20 2.47 10.54
C SER A 106 -3.53 1.63 9.44
N GLY A 107 -3.76 1.97 8.17
CA GLY A 107 -3.03 1.39 7.04
C GLY A 107 -1.57 1.84 7.01
N ILE A 108 -1.31 3.15 7.15
CA ILE A 108 0.04 3.72 7.20
C ILE A 108 0.84 3.12 8.36
N LEU A 109 0.20 2.99 9.53
CA LEU A 109 0.80 2.40 10.73
C LEU A 109 0.71 0.86 10.77
N SER A 110 0.55 0.20 9.63
CA SER A 110 0.47 -1.26 9.58
C SER A 110 1.82 -1.89 9.95
N LYS A 111 1.78 -2.89 10.83
CA LYS A 111 2.95 -3.69 11.24
C LYS A 111 3.74 -4.29 10.06
N THR A 112 3.06 -4.54 8.93
CA THR A 112 3.67 -5.08 7.72
C THR A 112 4.49 -4.04 6.94
N LEU A 113 4.22 -2.75 7.11
CA LEU A 113 4.91 -1.67 6.40
C LEU A 113 6.19 -1.23 7.10
N PHE A 114 6.21 -1.30 8.44
CA PHE A 114 7.36 -0.87 9.24
C PHE A 114 8.68 -1.55 8.87
N PRO A 115 8.78 -2.89 8.72
CA PRO A 115 10.05 -3.51 8.34
C PRO A 115 10.52 -3.07 6.95
N PHE A 116 9.59 -2.99 5.99
CA PHE A 116 9.91 -2.63 4.61
C PHE A 116 10.45 -1.20 4.53
N TYR A 117 9.64 -0.21 4.94
CA TYR A 117 10.05 1.20 4.85
C TYR A 117 11.12 1.56 5.88
N GLY A 118 11.16 0.90 7.03
CA GLY A 118 12.21 1.08 8.04
C GLY A 118 13.58 0.68 7.50
N ILE A 119 13.69 -0.48 6.85
CA ILE A 119 14.93 -0.88 6.17
C ILE A 119 15.28 0.08 5.04
N THR A 120 14.30 0.51 4.23
CA THR A 120 14.54 1.48 3.15
C THR A 120 15.12 2.79 3.67
N VAL A 121 14.58 3.32 4.78
CA VAL A 121 15.12 4.53 5.43
C VAL A 121 16.52 4.27 5.99
N ALA A 122 16.74 3.15 6.68
CA ALA A 122 18.05 2.82 7.24
C ALA A 122 19.13 2.74 6.16
N VAL A 123 18.84 2.08 5.03
CA VAL A 123 19.74 2.01 3.87
C VAL A 123 19.99 3.41 3.30
N THR A 124 18.97 4.24 3.19
CA THR A 124 19.11 5.62 2.71
C THR A 124 20.07 6.43 3.58
N VAL A 125 19.95 6.32 4.90
CA VAL A 125 20.84 6.99 5.85
C VAL A 125 22.27 6.48 5.72
N ILE A 126 22.46 5.16 5.59
CA ILE A 126 23.78 4.56 5.38
C ILE A 126 24.42 5.12 4.10
N VAL A 127 23.73 5.06 2.96
CA VAL A 127 24.21 5.57 1.68
C VAL A 127 24.58 7.06 1.77
N MET A 128 23.78 7.84 2.50
CA MET A 128 24.06 9.26 2.71
C MET A 128 25.42 9.51 3.37
N PHE A 129 25.79 8.72 4.39
CA PHE A 129 27.09 8.85 5.06
C PHE A 129 28.26 8.29 4.23
N PHE A 130 28.02 7.27 3.40
CA PHE A 130 29.06 6.71 2.52
C PHE A 130 29.40 7.61 1.32
N ILE A 131 28.42 8.34 0.78
CA ILE A 131 28.64 9.24 -0.38
C ILE A 131 29.05 10.65 0.08
N GLY A 132 28.59 11.10 1.25
CA GLY A 132 28.91 12.42 1.79
C GLY A 132 30.20 12.49 2.61
N GLY A 133 30.86 11.36 2.87
CA GLY A 133 32.14 11.25 3.59
C GLY A 133 33.34 11.14 2.66
#